data_AF-A0A3G8M8S5-F1
#
_entry.id   AF-A0A3G8M8S5-F1
#
_cell.length_a   1.000
_cell.length_b   1.000
_cell.length_c   1.000
_cell.angle_alpha   90.00
_cell.angle_beta   90.00
_cell.angle_gamma   90.00
#
_symmetry.space_group_name_H-M   'P 1'
#
loop_
_entity.id
_entity.type
_entity.pdbx_description
1 polymer ?
#
loop_
_entity_poly.entity_id
_entity_poly.type
_entity_poly.pdbx_seq_one_letter_code
_entity_poly.pdbx_strand_id
1 'polypeptide(L)'
;MTKLKLSAVQDEKPVKLFVTLPAALHRDLVAYAEILAHESGQKVEPAQLIAPMLERFIASDRGFRKARGVDRNPNPKPSTTSVKSVPATLSAQD
;
A
#
# COMPACT_ATOMS: atom_id res chain seq x y z
N MET A 1 -38.65 -4.82 2.87
CA MET A 1 -37.57 -5.45 3.67
C MET A 1 -36.23 -5.00 3.11
N THR A 2 -35.46 -4.24 3.88
CA THR A 2 -34.21 -3.62 3.44
C THR A 2 -33.07 -4.64 3.47
N LYS A 3 -32.61 -5.07 2.30
CA LYS A 3 -31.46 -5.96 2.15
C LYS A 3 -30.18 -5.16 2.45
N LEU A 4 -29.60 -5.38 3.62
CA LEU A 4 -28.30 -4.80 3.99
C LEU A 4 -27.23 -5.29 3.00
N LYS A 5 -26.50 -4.35 2.40
CA LYS A 5 -25.41 -4.60 1.43
C LYS A 5 -24.07 -4.98 2.09
N LEU A 6 -24.07 -5.39 3.36
CA LEU A 6 -22.88 -5.97 3.97
C LEU A 6 -22.71 -7.39 3.40
N SER A 7 -22.07 -7.47 2.23
CA SER A 7 -21.60 -8.73 1.66
C SER A 7 -20.42 -9.22 2.50
N ALA A 8 -20.76 -9.88 3.62
CA ALA A 8 -19.86 -10.50 4.59
C ALA A 8 -18.88 -9.53 5.30
N VAL A 9 -18.84 -9.62 6.63
CA VAL A 9 -17.68 -9.14 7.39
C VAL A 9 -16.51 -9.99 6.93
N GLN A 10 -15.45 -9.37 6.37
CA GLN A 10 -14.26 -10.13 6.01
C GLN A 10 -13.69 -10.78 7.27
N ASP A 11 -13.68 -12.11 7.30
CA ASP A 11 -13.04 -12.90 8.33
C ASP A 11 -11.52 -12.84 8.08
N GLU A 12 -10.91 -11.69 8.41
CA GLU A 12 -9.46 -11.53 8.37
C GLU A 12 -8.85 -12.41 9.46
N LYS A 13 -8.37 -13.58 9.05
CA LYS A 13 -7.70 -14.50 9.96
C LYS A 13 -6.37 -13.90 10.41
N PRO A 14 -6.18 -13.60 11.71
CA PRO A 14 -4.94 -13.03 12.19
C PRO A 14 -3.79 -14.02 12.00
N VAL A 15 -2.70 -13.56 11.39
CA VAL A 15 -1.48 -14.34 11.19
C VAL A 15 -0.50 -14.03 12.33
N LYS A 16 -0.08 -15.04 13.09
CA LYS A 16 0.96 -14.89 14.12
C LYS A 16 2.35 -14.91 13.47
N LEU A 17 3.15 -13.91 13.76
CA LEU A 17 4.55 -13.80 13.33
C LEU A 17 5.44 -13.76 14.58
N PHE A 18 6.54 -14.51 14.54
CA PHE A 18 7.62 -14.40 15.52
C PHE A 18 8.71 -13.51 14.94
N VAL A 19 9.00 -12.40 15.60
CA VAL A 19 9.99 -11.41 15.15
C VAL A 19 11.02 -11.17 16.24
N THR A 20 12.28 -11.04 15.85
CA THR A 20 13.36 -10.62 16.74
C THR A 20 13.67 -9.15 16.48
N LEU A 21 13.61 -8.34 17.52
CA LEU A 21 13.89 -6.90 17.45
C LEU A 21 15.22 -6.58 18.15
N PRO A 22 15.99 -5.60 17.67
CA PRO A 22 17.12 -5.07 18.43
C PRO A 22 16.66 -4.56 19.81
N ALA A 23 17.48 -4.77 20.84
CA ALA A 23 17.15 -4.35 22.21
C ALA A 23 16.90 -2.84 22.32
N ALA A 24 17.63 -2.02 21.55
CA ALA A 24 17.41 -0.58 21.50
C ALA A 24 15.99 -0.25 21.02
N LEU A 25 15.55 -0.85 19.92
CA LEU A 25 14.22 -0.64 19.37
C LEU A 25 13.12 -1.09 20.33
N HIS A 26 13.31 -2.20 21.04
CA HIS A 26 12.35 -2.63 22.06
C HIS A 26 12.19 -1.59 23.18
N ARG A 27 13.29 -0.99 23.67
CA ARG A 27 13.24 0.08 24.67
C ARG A 27 12.48 1.30 24.16
N ASP A 28 12.71 1.68 22.91
CA ASP A 28 12.00 2.81 22.29
C ASP A 28 10.49 2.52 22.17
N LEU A 29 10.10 1.29 21.83
CA LEU A 29 8.70 0.87 21.79
C LEU A 29 8.04 0.87 23.18
N VAL A 30 8.78 0.51 24.24
CA VAL A 30 8.30 0.61 25.62
C VAL A 30 8.02 2.07 25.99
N ALA A 31 8.99 2.96 25.76
CA ALA A 31 8.82 4.38 26.05
C ALA A 31 7.65 4.99 25.25
N TYR A 32 7.50 4.62 23.97
CA TYR A 32 6.38 5.07 23.15
C TYR A 32 5.04 4.58 23.70
N ALA A 33 4.95 3.32 24.13
CA ALA A 33 3.74 2.75 24.69
C ALA A 33 3.34 3.45 26.00
N GLU A 34 4.31 3.81 26.85
CA GLU A 34 4.08 4.56 28.08
C GLU A 34 3.52 5.97 27.81
N ILE A 35 4.10 6.69 26.86
CA ILE A 35 3.61 8.02 26.44
C ILE A 35 2.18 7.91 25.93
N LEU A 36 1.91 6.95 25.04
CA LEU A 36 0.58 6.75 24.47
C LEU A 36 -0.44 6.31 25.53
N ALA A 37 -0.02 5.51 26.51
CA ALA A 37 -0.88 5.09 27.60
C ALA A 37 -1.26 6.25 28.52
N HIS A 38 -0.33 7.18 28.75
CA HIS A 38 -0.60 8.40 29.50
C HIS A 38 -1.60 9.31 28.76
N GLU A 39 -1.51 9.43 27.44
CA GLU A 39 -2.43 10.25 26.63
C GLU A 39 -3.82 9.62 26.48
N SER A 40 -3.89 8.31 26.28
CA SER A 40 -5.14 7.58 26.03
C SER A 40 -5.84 7.10 27.31
N GLY A 41 -5.14 7.09 28.45
CA GLY A 41 -5.60 6.48 29.70
C GLY A 41 -5.69 4.95 29.64
N GLN A 42 -5.19 4.30 28.59
CA GLN A 42 -5.24 2.86 28.40
C GLN A 42 -3.84 2.27 28.38
N LYS A 43 -3.64 1.15 29.07
CA LYS A 43 -2.37 0.42 28.99
C LYS A 43 -2.16 -0.08 27.56
N VAL A 44 -1.02 0.26 26.97
CA VAL A 44 -0.60 -0.23 25.65
C VAL A 44 0.62 -1.13 25.83
N GLU A 45 0.58 -2.33 25.27
CA GLU A 45 1.75 -3.21 25.23
C GLU A 45 2.63 -2.86 24.02
N PRO A 46 3.97 -2.90 24.13
CA PRO A 46 4.86 -2.55 23.01
C PRO A 46 4.58 -3.35 21.72
N ALA A 47 4.20 -4.62 21.85
CA ALA A 47 3.85 -5.47 20.72
C ALA A 47 2.59 -5.03 19.96
N GLN A 48 1.64 -4.36 20.65
CA GLN A 48 0.41 -3.85 20.04
C GLN A 48 0.68 -2.66 19.11
N LEU A 49 1.83 -1.99 19.25
CA LEU A 49 2.24 -0.90 18.37
C LEU A 49 2.73 -1.40 17.01
N ILE A 50 3.28 -2.62 16.94
CA ILE A 50 3.98 -3.11 15.76
C ILE A 50 3.06 -3.16 14.54
N ALA A 51 1.89 -3.78 14.67
CA ALA A 51 0.94 -3.91 13.58
C ALA A 51 0.47 -2.55 13.00
N PRO A 52 -0.09 -1.62 13.79
CA PRO A 52 -0.56 -0.33 13.26
C PRO A 52 0.59 0.55 12.73
N MET A 53 1.79 0.47 13.31
CA MET A 53 2.95 1.18 12.77
C MET A 53 3.37 0.65 11.39
N LEU A 54 3.43 -0.68 11.21
CA LEU A 54 3.75 -1.31 9.94
C LEU A 54 2.67 -1.05 8.88
N GLU A 55 1.40 -1.10 9.27
CA GLU A 55 0.28 -0.77 8.38
C GLU A 55 0.41 0.67 7.87
N ARG A 56 0.65 1.62 8.77
CA ARG A 56 0.83 3.04 8.41
C ARG A 56 2.06 3.25 7.52
N PHE A 57 3.15 2.54 7.80
CA PHE A 57 4.35 2.58 6.95
C PHE A 57 4.04 2.10 5.53
N ILE A 58 3.45 0.91 5.39
CA ILE A 58 3.09 0.32 4.10
C ILE A 58 2.11 1.21 3.33
N ALA A 59 1.10 1.77 4.00
CA ALA A 59 0.09 2.62 3.37
C ALA A 59 0.66 3.95 2.85
N SER A 60 1.69 4.48 3.51
CA SER A 60 2.29 5.78 3.18
C SER A 60 3.48 5.69 2.20
N ASP A 61 4.09 4.51 2.03
CA ASP A 61 5.21 4.33 1.10
C ASP A 61 4.74 4.36 -0.37
N ARG A 62 4.95 5.51 -1.03
CA ARG A 62 4.63 5.71 -2.45
C ARG A 62 5.45 4.83 -3.38
N GLY A 63 6.71 4.57 -3.06
CA GLY A 63 7.57 3.71 -3.89
C GLY A 63 7.05 2.28 -3.89
N PHE A 64 6.72 1.79 -2.70
CA PHE A 64 6.10 0.48 -2.53
C PHE A 64 4.72 0.38 -3.22
N ARG A 65 3.86 1.40 -3.09
CA ARG A 65 2.55 1.44 -3.76
C ARG A 65 2.64 1.35 -5.28
N LYS A 66 3.60 2.09 -5.88
CA LYS A 66 3.88 2.03 -7.32
C LYS A 66 4.37 0.65 -7.75
N ALA A 67 5.31 0.07 -7.00
CA ALA A 67 5.86 -1.25 -7.28
C ALA A 67 4.84 -2.38 -7.16
N ARG A 68 3.93 -2.30 -6.18
CA ARG A 68 2.84 -3.27 -5.98
C ARG A 68 1.75 -3.18 -7.06
N GLY A 69 1.81 -2.20 -7.96
CA GLY A 69 0.85 -2.06 -9.04
C GLY A 69 -0.54 -1.63 -8.56
N VAL A 70 -0.65 -1.01 -7.39
CA VAL A 70 -1.93 -0.42 -6.92
C VAL A 70 -2.40 0.69 -7.86
N ASP A 71 -1.48 1.26 -8.65
CA ASP A 71 -1.76 2.22 -9.73
C ASP A 71 -1.93 1.56 -11.12
N ARG A 72 -1.89 0.23 -11.25
CA ARG A 72 -2.17 -0.44 -12.54
C ARG A 72 -3.67 -0.41 -12.79
N ASN A 73 -4.11 0.68 -13.39
CA ASN A 73 -5.36 0.76 -14.14
C ASN A 73 -5.54 -0.54 -14.97
N PRO A 74 -6.60 -1.34 -14.76
CA PRO A 74 -6.78 -2.63 -15.43
C PRO A 74 -7.07 -2.51 -16.93
N ASN A 75 -7.05 -1.31 -17.49
CA ASN A 75 -7.27 -1.08 -18.92
C ASN A 75 -6.11 -0.28 -19.53
N PRO A 76 -5.04 -0.94 -19.99
CA PRO A 76 -4.08 -0.29 -20.86
C PRO A 76 -4.78 -0.05 -22.21
N LYS A 77 -5.26 1.17 -22.45
CA LYS A 77 -5.63 1.58 -23.81
C LYS A 77 -4.37 1.39 -24.67
N PRO A 78 -4.43 0.65 -25.78
CA PRO A 78 -3.27 0.48 -26.64
C PRO A 78 -2.87 1.86 -27.17
N SER A 79 -1.67 2.31 -26.81
CA SER A 79 -1.03 3.45 -27.44
C SER A 79 -0.75 3.08 -28.89
N THR A 80 -1.66 3.45 -29.78
CA THR A 80 -1.43 3.43 -31.22
C THR A 80 -0.32 4.42 -31.54
N THR A 81 0.90 3.90 -31.63
CA THR A 81 2.04 4.59 -32.21
C THR A 81 1.63 5.07 -33.60
N SER A 82 1.54 6.40 -33.77
CA SER A 82 1.40 7.05 -35.07
C SER A 82 2.57 6.62 -35.95
N VAL A 83 2.29 5.76 -36.93
CA VAL A 83 3.21 5.54 -38.05
C VAL A 83 3.13 6.81 -38.90
N LYS A 84 4.18 7.62 -38.81
CA LYS A 84 4.39 8.82 -39.61
C LYS A 84 4.66 8.37 -41.06
N SER A 85 3.63 8.36 -41.91
CA SER A 85 3.82 8.27 -43.36
C SER A 85 4.35 9.61 -43.87
N VAL A 86 5.56 9.59 -44.39
CA VAL A 86 6.21 10.71 -45.10
C VAL A 86 6.04 10.44 -46.61
N PRO A 87 5.76 11.45 -47.46
CA PRO A 87 5.34 11.25 -48.83
C PRO A 87 6.52 10.97 -49.77
N ALA A 88 6.29 10.14 -50.80
CA ALA A 88 7.19 10.03 -51.94
C ALA A 88 6.54 10.69 -53.16
N THR A 89 7.00 11.91 -53.46
CA THR A 89 6.89 12.50 -54.80
C THR A 89 8.15 12.09 -55.56
N LEU A 90 8.02 11.45 -56.72
CA LEU A 90 9.01 11.55 -57.78
C LEU A 90 8.33 11.46 -59.14
N SER A 91 8.48 12.54 -59.91
CA SER A 91 8.14 12.71 -61.31
C SER A 91 8.86 11.71 -62.23
N ALA A 92 8.26 11.39 -63.38
CA ALA A 92 8.71 11.77 -64.73
C ALA A 92 8.38 10.73 -65.82
N GLN A 93 7.82 11.23 -66.93
CA GLN A 93 7.94 10.76 -68.34
C GLN A 93 7.28 9.41 -68.69
N ASP A 94 6.56 9.23 -69.80
CA ASP A 94 6.47 9.88 -71.13
C ASP A 94 5.12 10.56 -71.42
#